data_AF-A0A8T7LLX4-F1
#
_entry.id   AF-A0A8T7LLX4-F1
#
_cell.length_a   1.000
_cell.length_b   1.000
_cell.length_c   1.000
_cell.angle_alpha   90.00
_cell.angle_beta   90.00
_cell.angle_gamma   90.00
#
_symmetry.space_group_name_H-M   'P 1'
#
loop_
_entity.id
_entity.type
_entity.pdbx_description
1 polymer ?
#
loop_
_entity_poly.entity_id
_entity_poly.type
_entity_poly.pdbx_seq_one_letter_code
_entity_poly.pdbx_strand_id
1 'polypeptide(L)'
;MSLHTRSPALLAGRRVAWLATGDALALLVFAAIGRASHGEDAGLGALVQVAETAAPFAIGWFAVAPLAGAFRPDVAGAPRRMLLRTALAWLLAWPVGLGLRALIRQTAIPVSFALVTFGTVLAIMMIWRGAYALLAARRG
;
A
#
# COMPACT_ATOMS: atom_id res chain seq x y z
N MET A 1 19.06 31.59 -19.64
CA MET A 1 19.02 30.22 -19.09
C MET A 1 18.09 30.23 -17.88
N SER A 2 16.80 30.00 -18.11
CA SER A 2 15.75 30.13 -17.08
C SER A 2 15.65 28.84 -16.27
N LEU A 3 15.92 28.92 -14.96
CA LEU A 3 15.66 27.85 -14.01
C LEU A 3 14.14 27.73 -13.88
N HIS A 4 13.55 26.74 -14.55
CA HIS A 4 12.14 26.40 -14.42
C HIS A 4 11.89 25.83 -13.02
N THR A 5 11.65 26.71 -12.04
CA THR A 5 11.19 26.36 -10.70
C THR A 5 9.85 25.64 -10.83
N ARG A 6 9.89 24.30 -10.76
CA ARG A 6 8.67 23.49 -10.79
C ARG A 6 7.73 23.96 -9.69
N SER A 7 6.46 24.18 -10.01
CA SER A 7 5.49 24.66 -9.04
C SER A 7 5.36 23.67 -7.86
N PRO A 8 5.15 24.16 -6.62
CA PRO A 8 5.05 23.32 -5.42
C PRO A 8 3.99 22.21 -5.54
N ALA A 9 2.90 22.48 -6.27
CA ALA A 9 1.83 21.53 -6.56
C ALA A 9 2.31 20.33 -7.39
N LEU A 10 3.15 20.55 -8.41
CA LEU A 10 3.70 19.47 -9.25
C LEU A 10 4.64 18.56 -8.44
N LEU A 11 5.42 19.14 -7.53
CA LEU A 11 6.30 18.37 -6.64
C LEU A 11 5.48 17.53 -5.64
N ALA A 12 4.40 18.10 -5.10
CA ALA A 12 3.47 17.39 -4.24
C ALA A 12 2.78 16.22 -4.98
N GLY A 13 2.25 16.49 -6.18
CA GLY A 13 1.62 15.46 -7.02
C GLY A 13 2.57 14.32 -7.35
N ARG A 14 3.81 14.64 -7.76
CA ARG A 14 4.83 13.63 -8.08
C ARG A 14 5.20 12.75 -6.87
N ARG A 15 5.25 13.35 -5.67
CA ARG A 15 5.49 12.60 -4.42
C ARG A 15 4.35 11.62 -4.13
N VAL A 16 3.11 12.10 -4.22
CA VAL A 16 1.92 11.25 -3.97
C VAL A 16 1.87 10.12 -4.98
N ALA A 17 2.12 10.40 -6.27
CA ALA A 17 2.19 9.39 -7.32
C ALA A 17 3.24 8.32 -7.00
N TRP A 18 4.46 8.70 -6.61
CA TRP A 18 5.51 7.74 -6.27
C TRP A 18 5.15 6.86 -5.07
N LEU A 19 4.59 7.45 -4.00
CA LEU A 19 4.13 6.68 -2.84
C LEU A 19 3.03 5.70 -3.24
N ALA A 20 2.01 6.16 -3.96
CA ALA A 20 0.87 5.35 -4.38
C ALA A 20 1.28 4.21 -5.32
N THR A 21 2.21 4.45 -6.26
CA THR A 21 2.74 3.38 -7.13
C THR A 21 3.43 2.30 -6.31
N GLY A 22 4.28 2.67 -5.35
CA GLY A 22 4.94 1.68 -4.52
C GLY A 22 4.00 0.97 -3.55
N ASP A 23 2.96 1.63 -3.05
CA ASP A 23 1.88 1.00 -2.27
C ASP A 23 1.15 -0.07 -3.11
N ALA A 24 0.83 0.24 -4.37
CA ALA A 24 0.19 -0.71 -5.29
C ALA A 24 1.10 -1.91 -5.57
N LEU A 25 2.39 -1.67 -5.81
CA LEU A 25 3.38 -2.73 -5.99
C LEU A 25 3.53 -3.59 -4.72
N ALA A 26 3.54 -2.99 -3.53
CA ALA A 26 3.59 -3.71 -2.26
C ALA A 26 2.41 -4.67 -2.10
N LEU A 27 1.20 -4.25 -2.46
CA LEU A 27 0.00 -5.08 -2.40
C LEU A 27 0.01 -6.19 -3.46
N LEU A 28 0.52 -5.92 -4.66
CA LEU A 28 0.73 -6.94 -5.70
C LEU A 28 1.76 -7.99 -5.26
N VAL A 29 2.86 -7.57 -4.63
CA VAL A 29 3.87 -8.47 -4.05
C VAL A 29 3.25 -9.35 -2.97
N PHE A 30 2.47 -8.77 -2.05
CA PHE A 30 1.72 -9.55 -1.06
C PHE A 30 0.82 -10.60 -1.72
N ALA A 31 0.04 -10.22 -2.73
CA ALA A 31 -0.85 -11.13 -3.43
C ALA A 31 -0.09 -12.25 -4.15
N ALA A 32 1.03 -11.95 -4.81
CA ALA A 32 1.87 -12.93 -5.47
C ALA A 32 2.48 -13.93 -4.46
N ILE A 33 3.02 -13.44 -3.35
CA ILE A 33 3.57 -14.29 -2.27
C ILE A 33 2.47 -15.19 -1.69
N GLY A 34 1.28 -14.64 -1.42
CA GLY A 34 0.15 -15.39 -0.88
C GLY A 34 -0.29 -16.51 -1.82
N ARG A 35 -0.48 -16.21 -3.11
CA ARG A 35 -0.83 -17.20 -4.15
C ARG A 35 0.21 -18.31 -4.24
N ALA A 36 1.49 -17.95 -4.37
CA ALA A 36 2.58 -18.93 -4.44
C ALA A 36 2.63 -19.83 -3.19
N SER A 37 2.38 -19.27 -2.01
CA SER A 37 2.36 -20.02 -0.74
C SER A 37 1.20 -21.04 -0.66
N HIS A 38 0.15 -20.84 -1.45
CA HIS A 38 -0.98 -21.76 -1.58
C HIS A 38 -0.86 -22.70 -2.80
N GLY A 39 0.30 -22.72 -3.48
CA GLY A 39 0.52 -23.54 -4.67
C GLY A 39 -0.21 -23.02 -5.92
N GLU A 40 -0.68 -21.77 -5.90
CA GLU A 40 -1.31 -21.13 -7.04
C GLU A 40 -0.28 -20.40 -7.91
N ASP A 41 -0.53 -20.32 -9.23
CA ASP A 41 0.34 -19.57 -10.14
C ASP A 41 0.42 -18.08 -9.74
N ALA A 42 1.65 -17.58 -9.65
CA ALA A 42 1.98 -16.20 -9.27
C ALA A 42 3.07 -15.57 -10.17
N GLY A 43 3.46 -16.25 -11.25
CA GLY A 43 4.44 -15.77 -12.22
C GLY A 43 3.86 -14.75 -13.21
N LEU A 44 4.64 -14.35 -14.21
CA LEU A 44 4.23 -13.36 -15.21
C LEU A 44 3.00 -13.77 -16.04
N GLY A 45 2.71 -15.07 -16.15
CA GLY A 45 1.49 -15.57 -16.79
C GLY A 45 0.22 -15.35 -15.96
N ALA A 46 0.35 -15.08 -14.66
CA ALA A 46 -0.75 -14.98 -13.71
C ALA A 46 -1.00 -13.55 -13.18
N LEU A 47 -0.53 -12.53 -13.91
CA LEU A 47 -0.61 -11.14 -13.46
C LEU A 47 -2.06 -10.67 -13.19
N VAL A 48 -3.02 -11.16 -13.98
CA VAL A 48 -4.44 -10.84 -13.77
C VAL A 48 -4.93 -11.43 -12.44
N GLN A 49 -4.62 -12.69 -12.15
CA GLN A 49 -5.05 -13.35 -10.92
C GLN A 49 -4.36 -12.76 -9.69
N VAL A 50 -3.09 -12.35 -9.81
CA VAL A 50 -2.38 -11.59 -8.76
C VAL A 50 -3.09 -10.26 -8.52
N ALA A 51 -3.43 -9.52 -9.58
CA ALA A 51 -4.14 -8.26 -9.48
C ALA A 51 -5.54 -8.43 -8.85
N GLU A 52 -6.30 -9.46 -9.24
CA GLU A 52 -7.60 -9.80 -8.65
C GLU A 52 -7.49 -10.13 -7.16
N THR A 53 -6.44 -10.86 -6.75
CA THR A 53 -6.18 -11.14 -5.33
C THR A 53 -5.83 -9.86 -4.55
N ALA A 54 -5.06 -8.95 -5.14
CA ALA A 54 -4.69 -7.68 -4.52
C ALA A 54 -5.84 -6.65 -4.48
N ALA A 55 -6.74 -6.68 -5.46
CA ALA A 55 -7.71 -5.62 -5.73
C ALA A 55 -8.58 -5.21 -4.51
N PRO A 56 -9.17 -6.12 -3.72
CA PRO A 56 -9.98 -5.72 -2.57
C PRO A 56 -9.19 -4.90 -1.54
N PHE A 57 -7.93 -5.28 -1.31
CA PHE A 57 -7.04 -4.58 -0.38
C PHE A 57 -6.51 -3.27 -0.94
N ALA A 58 -6.24 -3.22 -2.25
CA ALA A 58 -5.88 -1.97 -2.92
C ALA A 58 -7.03 -0.95 -2.86
N ILE A 59 -8.26 -1.37 -3.13
CA ILE A 59 -9.45 -0.53 -3.02
C ILE A 59 -9.60 -0.02 -1.58
N GLY A 60 -9.52 -0.92 -0.58
CA GLY A 60 -9.58 -0.54 0.83
C GLY A 60 -8.47 0.45 1.23
N TRP A 61 -7.23 0.19 0.83
CA TRP A 61 -6.09 1.07 1.10
C TRP A 61 -6.26 2.45 0.47
N PHE A 62 -6.55 2.52 -0.82
CA PHE A 62 -6.63 3.80 -1.52
C PHE A 62 -7.90 4.61 -1.17
N ALA A 63 -8.96 3.97 -0.67
CA ALA A 63 -10.10 4.66 -0.09
C ALA A 63 -9.78 5.27 1.29
N VAL A 64 -9.08 4.53 2.16
CA VAL A 64 -8.90 4.90 3.58
C VAL A 64 -7.62 5.72 3.83
N ALA A 65 -6.51 5.37 3.20
CA ALA A 65 -5.20 5.96 3.49
C ALA A 65 -5.12 7.48 3.26
N PRO A 66 -5.76 8.07 2.23
CA PRO A 66 -5.84 9.53 2.08
C PRO A 66 -6.58 10.19 3.26
N LEU A 67 -7.71 9.62 3.67
CA LEU A 67 -8.54 10.12 4.78
C LEU A 67 -7.80 10.01 6.13
N ALA A 68 -7.04 8.93 6.32
CA ALA A 68 -6.17 8.73 7.48
C ALA A 68 -4.92 9.64 7.46
N GLY A 69 -4.71 10.42 6.40
CA GLY A 69 -3.60 11.36 6.25
C GLY A 69 -2.27 10.71 5.92
N ALA A 70 -2.25 9.47 5.39
CA ALA A 70 -1.02 8.75 5.06
C ALA A 70 -0.20 9.46 3.97
N PHE A 71 -0.85 10.24 3.09
CA PHE A 71 -0.22 10.97 1.99
C PHE A 71 0.08 12.44 2.30
N ARG A 72 -0.09 12.88 3.55
CA ARG A 72 0.15 14.28 3.91
C ARG A 72 1.62 14.68 3.72
N PRO A 73 1.91 15.93 3.30
CA PRO A 73 3.29 16.37 3.09
C PRO A 73 4.17 16.26 4.34
N ASP A 74 3.62 16.54 5.52
CA ASP A 74 4.34 16.50 6.81
C ASP A 74 4.67 15.07 7.30
N VAL A 75 4.16 14.05 6.61
CA VAL A 75 4.43 12.63 6.87
C VAL A 75 5.59 12.13 6.00
N ALA A 76 5.69 12.63 4.76
CA ALA A 76 6.53 12.07 3.72
C ALA A 76 8.04 12.11 4.01
N GLY A 77 8.53 13.09 4.78
CA GLY A 77 9.93 13.23 5.18
C GLY A 77 10.20 12.88 6.64
N ALA A 78 9.23 12.30 7.36
CA ALA A 78 9.32 12.04 8.79
C ALA A 78 9.14 10.53 9.06
N PRO A 79 10.21 9.73 9.07
CA PRO A 79 10.13 8.26 9.13
C PRO A 79 9.23 7.72 10.24
N ARG A 80 9.37 8.23 11.47
CA ARG A 80 8.51 7.82 12.59
C ARG A 80 7.02 8.13 12.33
N ARG A 81 6.71 9.32 11.82
CA ARG A 81 5.32 9.71 11.48
C ARG A 81 4.79 8.88 10.32
N MET A 82 5.62 8.58 9.32
CA MET A 82 5.29 7.72 8.19
C MET A 82 4.87 6.33 8.67
N LEU A 83 5.68 5.69 9.50
CA LEU A 83 5.38 4.34 10.00
C LEU A 83 4.08 4.32 10.81
N LEU A 84 3.90 5.27 11.74
CA LEU A 84 2.69 5.37 12.56
C LEU A 84 1.43 5.61 11.70
N ARG A 85 1.48 6.54 10.74
CA ARG A 85 0.34 6.83 9.86
C ARG A 85 0.04 5.67 8.93
N THR A 86 1.06 4.97 8.45
CA THR A 86 0.89 3.75 7.65
C THR A 86 0.19 2.66 8.46
N ALA A 87 0.62 2.42 9.70
CA ALA A 87 0.00 1.43 10.58
C ALA A 87 -1.45 1.75 10.89
N LEU A 88 -1.75 3.01 11.25
CA LEU A 88 -3.13 3.45 11.53
C LEU A 88 -4.02 3.36 10.29
N ALA A 89 -3.53 3.83 9.14
CA ALA A 89 -4.27 3.73 7.87
C ALA A 89 -4.55 2.27 7.50
N TRP A 90 -3.57 1.38 7.70
CA TRP A 90 -3.74 -0.02 7.36
C TRP A 90 -4.69 -0.74 8.31
N LEU A 91 -4.61 -0.46 9.62
CA LEU A 91 -5.55 -0.97 10.61
C LEU A 91 -7.01 -0.67 10.23
N LEU A 92 -7.26 0.53 9.67
CA LEU A 92 -8.59 0.94 9.21
C LEU A 92 -8.95 0.37 7.82
N ALA A 93 -7.98 0.28 6.91
CA ALA A 93 -8.18 -0.21 5.53
C ALA A 93 -8.36 -1.73 5.45
N TRP A 94 -7.67 -2.46 6.33
CA TRP A 94 -7.65 -3.91 6.38
C TRP A 94 -9.06 -4.55 6.49
N PRO A 95 -9.94 -4.14 7.43
CA PRO A 95 -11.30 -4.69 7.48
C PRO A 95 -12.13 -4.35 6.23
N VAL A 96 -11.90 -3.19 5.60
CA VAL A 96 -12.56 -2.82 4.34
C VAL A 96 -12.14 -3.78 3.22
N GLY A 97 -10.85 -4.04 3.08
CA GLY A 97 -10.34 -4.99 2.08
C GLY A 97 -10.82 -6.43 2.32
N LEU A 98 -10.87 -6.87 3.58
CA LEU A 98 -11.43 -8.17 3.95
C LEU A 98 -12.92 -8.28 3.61
N GLY A 99 -13.72 -7.25 3.95
CA GLY A 99 -15.14 -7.21 3.64
C GLY A 99 -15.40 -7.24 2.13
N LEU A 100 -14.67 -6.44 1.35
CA LEU A 100 -14.74 -6.48 -0.12
C LEU A 100 -14.37 -7.85 -0.67
N ARG A 101 -13.30 -8.48 -0.15
CA ARG A 101 -12.91 -9.82 -0.56
C ARG A 101 -14.01 -10.84 -0.27
N ALA A 102 -14.59 -10.81 0.92
CA ALA A 102 -15.68 -11.71 1.31
C ALA A 102 -16.90 -11.55 0.41
N LEU A 103 -17.25 -10.30 0.08
CA LEU A 103 -18.32 -9.97 -0.85
C LEU A 103 -18.02 -10.47 -2.27
N ILE A 104 -16.81 -10.28 -2.79
CA ILE A 104 -16.45 -10.71 -4.15
C ILE A 104 -16.39 -12.25 -4.23
N ARG A 105 -15.80 -12.90 -3.23
CA ARG A 105 -15.59 -14.35 -3.23
C ARG A 105 -16.78 -15.14 -2.72
N GLN A 106 -17.79 -14.49 -2.14
CA GLN A 106 -18.95 -15.14 -1.51
C GLN A 106 -18.53 -16.22 -0.49
N THR A 107 -17.51 -15.91 0.31
CA THR A 107 -16.93 -16.84 1.29
C THR A 107 -16.67 -16.15 2.62
N ALA A 108 -16.70 -16.92 3.71
CA ALA A 108 -16.26 -16.46 5.02
C ALA A 108 -14.76 -16.10 5.00
N ILE A 109 -14.35 -15.25 5.95
CA ILE A 109 -12.95 -14.85 6.12
C ILE A 109 -12.30 -15.76 7.17
N PRO A 110 -11.33 -16.62 6.80
CA PRO A 110 -10.58 -17.37 7.78
C PRO A 110 -9.79 -16.41 8.69
N VAL A 111 -9.80 -16.66 10.00
CA VAL A 111 -9.08 -15.82 10.98
C VAL A 111 -7.58 -15.77 10.67
N SER A 112 -6.98 -16.91 10.30
CA SER A 112 -5.58 -16.99 9.89
C SER A 112 -5.27 -16.10 8.69
N PHE A 113 -6.12 -16.13 7.66
CA PHE A 113 -5.99 -15.27 6.48
C PHE A 113 -6.06 -13.79 6.87
N ALA A 114 -6.99 -13.43 7.75
CA ALA A 114 -7.14 -12.06 8.24
C ALA A 114 -5.84 -11.59 8.93
N LEU A 115 -5.31 -12.37 9.88
CA LEU A 115 -4.11 -12.03 10.65
C LEU A 115 -2.84 -11.97 9.79
N VAL A 116 -2.64 -12.95 8.90
CA VAL A 116 -1.49 -12.97 7.98
C VAL A 116 -1.56 -11.79 7.03
N THR A 117 -2.73 -11.49 6.47
CA THR A 117 -2.92 -10.32 5.61
C THR A 117 -2.59 -9.04 6.36
N PHE A 118 -3.05 -8.88 7.60
CA PHE A 118 -2.73 -7.71 8.41
C PHE A 118 -1.22 -7.57 8.60
N GLY A 119 -0.56 -8.62 9.13
CA GLY A 119 0.86 -8.57 9.48
C GLY A 119 1.77 -8.42 8.27
N THR A 120 1.55 -9.19 7.21
CA THR A 120 2.42 -9.19 6.03
C THR A 120 2.30 -7.90 5.24
N VAL A 121 1.08 -7.41 4.98
CA VAL A 121 0.91 -6.13 4.28
C VAL A 121 1.48 -4.98 5.11
N LEU A 122 1.25 -4.98 6.44
CA LEU A 122 1.82 -3.97 7.32
C LEU A 122 3.35 -3.95 7.24
N ALA A 123 3.99 -5.12 7.32
CA ALA A 123 5.45 -5.23 7.22
C ALA A 123 5.98 -4.72 5.87
N ILE A 124 5.40 -5.16 4.75
CA ILE A 124 5.84 -4.73 3.41
C ILE A 124 5.63 -3.22 3.24
N MET A 125 4.49 -2.68 3.65
CA MET A 125 4.20 -1.25 3.58
C MET A 125 5.13 -0.43 4.48
N MET A 126 5.44 -0.91 5.69
CA MET A 126 6.40 -0.26 6.58
C MET A 126 7.81 -0.21 5.97
N ILE A 127 8.26 -1.30 5.35
CA ILE A 127 9.55 -1.35 4.66
C ILE A 127 9.57 -0.34 3.52
N TRP A 128 8.58 -0.39 2.62
CA TRP A 128 8.49 0.52 1.47
C TRP A 128 8.40 1.98 1.89
N ARG A 129 7.39 2.34 2.69
CA ARG A 129 7.12 3.74 3.05
C ARG A 129 8.17 4.28 4.02
N GLY A 130 8.73 3.43 4.88
CA GLY A 130 9.88 3.77 5.72
C GLY A 130 11.12 4.09 4.90
N ALA A 131 11.47 3.24 3.93
CA ALA A 131 12.58 3.49 3.01
C ALA A 131 12.36 4.78 2.21
N TYR A 132 11.14 5.00 1.70
CA TYR A 132 10.77 6.24 1.03
C TYR A 132 11.00 7.45 1.94
N ALA A 133 10.51 7.41 3.18
CA ALA A 133 10.62 8.54 4.10
C ALA A 133 12.07 8.83 4.50
N LEU A 134 12.91 7.81 4.67
CA LEU A 134 14.34 7.96 4.92
C LEU A 134 15.04 8.63 3.73
N LEU A 135 14.73 8.22 2.50
CA LEU A 135 15.30 8.83 1.30
C LEU A 135 14.81 10.26 1.10
N ALA A 136 13.55 10.56 1.42
CA ALA A 136 13.00 11.90 1.35
C ALA A 136 13.61 12.83 2.40
N ALA A 137 13.83 12.34 3.63
CA ALA A 137 14.47 13.10 4.71
C ALA A 137 15.91 13.50 4.41
N ARG A 138 16.62 12.73 3.57
CA ARG A 138 18.01 13.04 3.15
C ARG A 138 18.07 14.09 2.03
N ARG A 139 16.95 14.42 1.40
CA ARG A 139 16.86 15.32 0.23
C ARG A 139 16.22 16.67 0.55
N GLY A 140 15.73 16.86 1.77
CA GLY A 140 15.22 18.13 2.30
C GLY A 140 16.20 18.70 3.30
#